data_AF-A0A4Y9QWZ8-F1
#
_entry.id   AF-A0A4Y9QWZ8-F1
#
_cell.length_a   1.000
_cell.length_b   1.000
_cell.length_c   1.000
_cell.angle_alpha   90.00
_cell.angle_beta   90.00
_cell.angle_gamma   90.00
#
_symmetry.space_group_name_H-M   'P 1'
#
loop_
_entity.id
_entity.type
_entity.pdbx_description
1 polymer ?
#
loop_
_entity_poly.entity_id
_entity_poly.type
_entity_poly.pdbx_seq_one_letter_code
_entity_poly.pdbx_strand_id
1 'polypeptide(L)' 'MDTTTYTAKLTDGPLEGRTITTEFLEGGDPRPRLEIPGAGKHYLYVRGSGLEFDGDGTQRPTAVEYRYLEAVFA' A
#
# COMPACT_ATOMS: atom_id res chain seq x y z
N MET A 1 -17.68 5.01 11.50
CA MET A 1 -17.43 4.28 10.25
C MET A 1 -15.97 3.96 10.26
N ASP A 2 -15.61 2.77 10.74
CA ASP A 2 -14.23 2.31 10.77
C ASP A 2 -13.70 2.28 9.34
N THR A 3 -12.75 3.15 9.02
CA THR A 3 -12.02 3.13 7.76
C THR A 3 -11.27 1.80 7.69
N THR A 4 -11.85 0.83 7.00
CA THR A 4 -11.27 -0.50 6.74
C THR A 4 -10.19 -0.46 5.67
N THR A 5 -9.98 0.71 5.07
CA THR A 5 -9.03 0.95 4.00
C THR A 5 -8.06 2.07 4.34
N TYR A 6 -6.90 2.03 3.69
CA TYR A 6 -5.89 3.07 3.71
C TYR A 6 -5.38 3.32 2.29
N THR A 7 -4.67 4.44 2.14
CA THR A 7 -4.00 4.81 0.89
C THR A 7 -2.60 4.25 0.85
N ALA A 8 -2.31 3.33 -0.06
CA ALA A 8 -0.94 2.93 -0.37
C ALA A 8 -0.31 3.91 -1.36
N LYS A 9 0.80 4.54 -0.97
CA LYS A 9 1.58 5.49 -1.78
C LYS A 9 2.75 4.73 -2.40
N LEU A 10 2.78 4.65 -3.72
CA LEU A 10 3.84 3.96 -4.47
C LEU A 10 4.97 4.97 -4.72
N THR A 11 6.09 4.81 -4.01
CA THR A 11 7.16 5.83 -3.98
C THR A 11 8.32 5.57 -4.91
N ASP A 12 8.30 4.47 -5.67
CA ASP A 12 9.31 4.12 -6.67
C ASP A 12 8.71 3.16 -7.72
N GLY A 13 9.46 2.90 -8.78
CA GLY A 13 9.17 1.86 -9.74
C GLY A 13 8.12 2.25 -10.79
N PRO A 14 7.55 1.28 -11.51
CA PRO A 14 6.71 1.54 -12.68
C PRO A 14 5.43 2.33 -12.40
N LEU A 15 5.00 2.40 -11.14
CA LEU A 15 3.80 3.11 -10.72
C LEU A 15 4.12 4.21 -9.70
N GLU A 16 5.37 4.69 -9.67
CA GLU A 16 5.79 5.80 -8.81
C GLU A 16 4.83 7.00 -8.89
N GLY A 17 4.57 7.62 -7.74
CA GLY A 17 3.71 8.79 -7.59
C GLY A 17 2.21 8.45 -7.63
N ARG A 18 1.84 7.20 -7.90
CA ARG A 18 0.45 6.75 -7.82
C ARG A 18 0.07 6.35 -6.40
N THR A 19 -1.23 6.45 -6.14
CA THR A 19 -1.85 5.97 -4.91
C THR A 19 -2.92 4.94 -5.22
N ILE A 20 -3.04 3.92 -4.40
CA ILE A 20 -4.15 2.95 -4.48
C ILE A 20 -4.84 2.82 -3.13
N THR A 21 -6.15 2.63 -3.16
CA THR A 21 -6.92 2.31 -1.96
C THR A 21 -6.88 0.81 -1.74
N THR A 22 -6.51 0.39 -0.54
CA THR A 22 -6.48 -1.03 -0.17
C THR A 22 -6.95 -1.22 1.26
N GLU A 23 -7.34 -2.44 1.59
CA GLU A 23 -7.85 -2.82 2.90
C GLU A 23 -6.72 -3.23 3.86
N PHE A 24 -6.92 -2.95 5.14
CA PHE A 24 -6.10 -3.53 6.20
C PHE A 24 -6.26 -5.05 6.24
N LEU A 25 -5.30 -5.74 6.85
CA LEU A 25 -5.49 -7.12 7.28
C LEU A 25 -6.58 -7.18 8.37
N GLU A 26 -7.13 -8.37 8.64
CA GLU A 26 -8.11 -8.56 9.72
C GLU A 26 -7.61 -8.05 11.09
N GLY A 27 -6.29 -8.13 11.34
CA GLY A 27 -5.66 -7.60 12.55
C GLY A 27 -5.49 -6.07 12.59
N GLY A 28 -5.89 -5.36 11.54
CA GLY A 28 -5.78 -3.90 11.43
C GLY A 28 -4.42 -3.37 10.98
N ASP A 29 -3.43 -4.26 10.74
CA ASP A 29 -2.13 -3.87 10.20
C ASP A 29 -2.22 -3.64 8.68
N PRO A 30 -1.51 -2.64 8.13
CA PRO A 30 -1.39 -2.48 6.68
C PRO A 30 -0.70 -3.69 6.05
N ARG A 31 -1.11 -4.04 4.82
CA ARG A 31 -0.59 -5.21 4.12
C ARG A 31 0.94 -5.14 3.99
N PRO A 32 1.69 -6.22 4.29
CA PRO A 32 3.15 -6.21 4.16
C PRO A 32 3.61 -6.12 2.70
N ARG A 33 2.75 -6.59 1.77
CA ARG A 33 2.98 -6.60 0.33
C ARG A 33 1.70 -6.28 -0.44
N LEU A 34 1.86 -5.68 -1.61
CA LEU A 34 0.78 -5.44 -2.57
C LEU A 34 1.16 -6.06 -3.92
N GLU A 35 0.19 -6.69 -4.54
CA GLU A 35 0.31 -7.30 -5.87
C GLU A 35 -0.60 -6.51 -6.80
N ILE A 36 0.00 -5.75 -7.72
CA ILE A 36 -0.74 -4.85 -8.60
C ILE A 36 -0.73 -5.43 -10.02
N PRO A 37 -1.91 -5.76 -10.58
CA PRO A 37 -1.97 -6.34 -11.92
C PRO A 37 -1.52 -5.32 -12.98
N GLY A 38 -0.68 -5.80 -13.91
CA GLY A 38 -0.28 -5.12 -15.13
C GLY A 38 -0.59 -5.99 -16.36
N ALA A 39 -0.34 -5.46 -17.55
CA ALA A 39 -0.54 -6.23 -18.78
C ALA A 39 0.51 -7.35 -18.89
N GLY A 40 0.10 -8.60 -18.67
CA GLY A 40 0.95 -9.80 -18.78
C GLY A 40 1.93 -10.01 -17.61
N LYS A 41 1.81 -9.25 -16.53
CA LYS A 41 2.67 -9.35 -15.33
C LYS A 41 2.01 -8.74 -14.10
N HIS A 42 2.56 -9.00 -12.93
CA HIS A 42 2.16 -8.38 -11.67
C HIS A 42 3.33 -7.59 -11.09
N TYR A 43 3.09 -6.37 -10.64
CA TYR A 43 4.08 -5.60 -9.90
C TYR A 43 3.94 -5.91 -8.41
N LEU A 44 5.03 -6.34 -7.80
CA LEU A 44 5.13 -6.52 -6.37
C LEU A 44 5.67 -5.26 -5.72
N TYR A 45 4.98 -4.80 -4.69
CA TYR A 45 5.38 -3.70 -3.84
C TYR A 45 5.41 -4.15 -2.39
N VAL A 46 6.41 -3.72 -1.62
CA VAL A 46 6.56 -4.05 -0.20
C VAL A 46 6.39 -2.82 0.67
N ARG A 47 5.83 -3.00 1.86
CA ARG A 47 5.58 -1.89 2.80
C ARG A 47 6.88 -1.17 3.13
N GLY A 48 6.88 0.14 2.95
CA GLY A 48 7.92 1.06 3.37
C GLY A 48 7.81 1.41 4.86
N SER A 49 8.57 2.42 5.28
CA SER A 49 8.53 2.91 6.67
C SER A 49 7.66 4.15 6.84
N GLY A 50 7.29 4.83 5.74
CA GLY A 50 6.41 5.99 5.77
C GLY A 50 4.98 5.62 6.17
N LEU A 51 4.48 6.22 7.24
CA LEU A 51 3.10 6.13 7.71
C LEU A 51 2.56 7.55 7.93
N GLU A 52 1.35 7.81 7.44
CA GLU A 52 0.61 9.04 7.68
C GLU A 52 -0.65 8.72 8.48
N PHE A 53 -0.99 9.57 9.44
CA PHE A 53 -2.15 9.41 10.32
C PHE A 53 -3.01 10.67 10.22
N ASP A 54 -4.33 10.49 10.26
CA ASP A 54 -5.28 11.60 10.36
C ASP A 54 -5.59 11.86 11.85
N GLY A 55 -4.94 12.88 12.41
CA GLY A 55 -5.30 13.52 13.69
C GLY A 55 -5.28 12.67 14.98
N ASP A 56 -5.50 13.35 16.10
CA ASP A 56 -5.40 12.83 17.47
C ASP A 56 -6.36 11.65 17.74
N GLY A 57 -5.79 10.44 17.80
CA GLY A 57 -6.44 9.24 18.36
C GLY A 57 -6.55 8.06 17.40
N THR A 58 -6.23 8.22 16.12
CA THR A 58 -6.31 7.11 15.16
C THR A 58 -5.12 6.17 15.31
N GLN A 59 -5.35 4.95 15.83
CA GLN A 59 -4.30 3.93 15.96
C GLN A 59 -3.86 3.31 14.62
N ARG A 60 -4.56 3.63 13.53
CA ARG A 60 -4.33 3.10 12.19
C ARG A 60 -3.87 4.20 11.23
N PRO A 61 -2.87 3.93 10.37
CA PRO A 61 -2.41 4.92 9.39
C PRO A 61 -3.46 5.11 8.29
N THR A 62 -3.67 6.35 7.85
CA THR A 62 -4.53 6.66 6.70
C THR A 62 -3.80 6.54 5.37
N ALA A 63 -2.48 6.70 5.37
CA ALA A 63 -1.64 6.36 4.23
C ALA A 63 -0.34 5.68 4.63
N VAL A 64 0.16 4.84 3.73
CA VAL A 64 1.33 3.97 3.96
C VAL A 64 2.18 3.95 2.70
N GLU A 65 3.48 4.13 2.86
CA GLU A 65 4.48 4.02 1.79
C GLU A 65 4.66 2.58 1.33
N TYR A 66 4.84 2.39 0.03
CA TYR A 66 5.23 1.13 -0.59
C TYR A 66 6.32 1.35 -1.62
N ARG A 67 7.31 0.46 -1.60
CA ARG A 67 8.44 0.46 -2.51
C ARG A 67 8.35 -0.71 -3.48
N TYR A 68 8.70 -0.46 -4.72
CA TYR A 68 8.73 -1.49 -5.75
C TYR A 68 9.74 -2.58 -5.39
N LEU A 69 9.34 -3.84 -5.56
CA LEU A 69 10.20 -5.00 -5.37
C LEU A 69 10.60 -5.59 -6.73
N GLU A 70 9.63 -6.06 -7.50
CA GLU A 70 9.86 -6.71 -8.79
C GLU A 70 8.60 -6.79 -9.64
N ALA A 71 8.76 -7.22 -10.89
CA ALA A 71 7.66 -7.57 -11.78
C ALA A 71 7.70 -9.08 -12.03
N VAL A 72 6.62 -9.76 -11.67
CA VAL A 72 6.45 -11.20 -11.88
C VAL A 72 5.68 -11.41 -13.18
N PHE A 73 6.31 -12.08 -14.14
CA PHE A 73 5.72 -12.40 -15.43
C PHE A 73 4.96 -13.72 -15.35
N ALA A 74 3.79 -13.77 -15.99
CA ALA A 74 2.99 -14.99 -16.11
C ALA A 74 3.49 -15.92 -17.21
#